data_AF-A0A7J2HTV0-F1
#
_entry.id   AF-A0A7J2HTV0-F1
#
_cell.length_a   1.000
_cell.length_b   1.000
_cell.length_c   1.000
_cell.angle_alpha   90.00
_cell.angle_beta   90.00
_cell.angle_gamma   90.00
#
_symmetry.space_group_name_H-M   'P 1'
#
loop_
_entity.id
_entity.type
_entity.pdbx_description
1 polymer ?
#
loop_
_entity_poly.entity_id
_entity_poly.type
_entity_poly.pdbx_seq_one_letter_code
_entity_poly.pdbx_strand_id
1 'polypeptide(L)'
;MRKVEVSREELEKVIRICENIEKRGLNPFTVNVRELLLRLRRMLEEGGDLDYYVLDAETMYRIATLIALQHRWLREKAQALFVDAQMIETRIIAADKKSIVRAFLKAWRPIISLEQMTMHR
;
A
#
# COMPACT_ATOMS: atom_id res chain seq x y z
N MET A 1 -37.80 4.93 4.86
CA MET A 1 -37.17 4.89 6.20
C MET A 1 -36.15 3.75 6.34
N ARG A 2 -36.52 2.45 6.23
CA ARG A 2 -35.57 1.31 6.39
C ARG A 2 -34.31 1.29 5.49
N LYS A 3 -34.35 1.84 4.26
CA LYS A 3 -33.21 1.82 3.32
C LYS A 3 -32.10 2.82 3.69
N VAL A 4 -32.44 3.93 4.34
CA VAL A 4 -31.51 5.00 4.72
C VAL A 4 -30.64 4.56 5.90
N GLU A 5 -31.21 3.85 6.86
CA GLU A 5 -30.47 3.25 7.99
C GLU A 5 -29.38 2.27 7.54
N VAL A 6 -29.65 1.45 6.53
CA VAL A 6 -28.69 0.45 6.01
C VAL A 6 -27.45 1.14 5.40
N SER A 7 -27.64 2.27 4.70
CA SER A 7 -26.52 3.02 4.12
C SER A 7 -25.67 3.72 5.18
N ARG A 8 -26.28 4.19 6.28
CA ARG A 8 -25.56 4.81 7.40
C ARG A 8 -24.69 3.80 8.15
N GLU A 9 -25.18 2.58 8.37
CA GLU A 9 -24.40 1.50 8.98
C GLU A 9 -23.20 1.08 8.12
N GLU A 10 -23.36 1.03 6.79
CA GLU A 10 -22.26 0.74 5.86
C GLU A 10 -21.18 1.83 5.93
N LEU A 11 -21.58 3.10 5.99
CA LEU A 11 -20.64 4.22 6.08
C LEU A 11 -19.90 4.26 7.41
N GLU A 12 -20.61 4.03 8.50
CA GLU A 12 -19.99 3.90 9.81
C GLU A 12 -19.07 2.67 9.89
N LYS A 13 -19.41 1.57 9.20
CA LYS A 13 -18.50 0.44 9.02
C LYS A 13 -17.23 0.86 8.28
N VAL A 14 -17.32 1.65 7.22
CA VAL A 14 -16.15 2.16 6.50
C VAL A 14 -15.28 3.01 7.42
N ILE A 15 -15.86 3.94 8.19
CA ILE A 15 -15.10 4.73 9.19
C ILE A 15 -14.44 3.82 10.22
N ARG A 16 -15.18 2.88 10.82
CA ARG A 16 -14.64 1.94 11.80
C ARG A 16 -13.53 1.06 11.23
N ILE A 17 -13.62 0.69 9.96
CA ILE A 17 -12.58 -0.05 9.25
C ILE A 17 -11.34 0.83 9.08
N CYS A 18 -11.48 2.09 8.65
CA CYS A 18 -10.38 3.05 8.52
C CYS A 18 -9.66 3.27 9.87
N GLU A 19 -10.40 3.53 10.95
CA GLU A 19 -9.82 3.73 12.29
C GLU A 19 -9.11 2.48 12.82
N ASN A 20 -9.68 1.28 12.56
CA ASN A 20 -9.05 0.03 12.96
C ASN A 20 -7.80 -0.28 12.13
N ILE A 21 -7.78 0.10 10.83
CA ILE A 21 -6.60 -0.03 9.99
C ILE A 21 -5.46 0.83 10.53
N GLU A 22 -5.74 2.08 10.89
CA GLU A 22 -4.73 3.00 11.41
C GLU A 22 -4.20 2.57 12.78
N LYS A 23 -5.06 2.09 13.69
CA LYS A 23 -4.67 1.65 15.04
C LYS A 23 -4.06 0.25 15.10
N ARG A 24 -4.45 -0.67 14.20
CA ARG A 24 -4.01 -2.08 14.23
C ARG A 24 -3.03 -2.43 13.10
N GLY A 25 -2.73 -1.50 12.19
CA GLY A 25 -1.83 -1.74 11.05
C GLY A 25 -2.39 -2.71 10.01
N LEU A 26 -3.72 -2.81 9.88
CA LEU A 26 -4.36 -3.67 8.89
C LEU A 26 -4.17 -3.12 7.47
N ASN A 27 -4.33 -3.96 6.44
CA ASN A 27 -4.09 -3.55 5.05
C ASN A 27 -5.29 -2.76 4.48
N PRO A 28 -5.14 -1.47 4.09
CA PRO A 28 -6.23 -0.66 3.54
C PRO A 28 -6.68 -1.08 2.13
N PHE A 29 -5.93 -1.94 1.44
CA PHE A 29 -6.30 -2.50 0.14
C PHE A 29 -7.27 -3.67 0.24
N THR A 30 -7.69 -4.07 1.44
CA THR A 30 -8.76 -5.05 1.65
C THR A 30 -10.14 -4.53 1.21
N VAL A 31 -10.28 -3.21 1.04
CA VAL A 31 -11.52 -2.57 0.60
C VAL A 31 -11.45 -2.26 -0.90
N ASN A 32 -12.46 -2.71 -1.65
CA ASN A 32 -12.58 -2.43 -3.08
C ASN A 32 -13.25 -1.07 -3.34
N VAL A 33 -12.42 -0.03 -3.50
CA VAL A 33 -12.87 1.35 -3.78
C VAL A 33 -13.72 1.43 -5.05
N ARG A 34 -13.36 0.68 -6.11
CA ARG A 34 -14.08 0.71 -7.38
C ARG A 34 -15.53 0.26 -7.20
N GLU A 35 -15.75 -0.79 -6.42
CA GLU A 35 -17.09 -1.30 -6.15
C GLU A 35 -17.93 -0.29 -5.37
N LEU A 36 -17.35 0.39 -4.38
CA LEU A 36 -18.03 1.43 -3.61
C LEU A 36 -18.45 2.60 -4.50
N LEU A 37 -17.56 3.08 -5.38
CA LEU A 37 -17.86 4.15 -6.33
C LEU A 37 -18.96 3.74 -7.32
N LEU A 38 -18.97 2.50 -7.78
CA LEU A 38 -20.03 1.99 -8.67
C LEU A 38 -21.39 1.92 -7.96
N ARG A 39 -21.43 1.50 -6.68
CA ARG A 39 -22.65 1.53 -5.88
C ARG A 39 -23.17 2.95 -5.71
N LEU A 40 -22.27 3.88 -5.37
CA LEU A 40 -22.60 5.29 -5.17
C LEU A 40 -23.10 5.96 -6.45
N ARG A 41 -22.49 5.64 -7.60
CA ARG A 41 -22.98 6.13 -8.89
C ARG A 41 -24.42 5.69 -9.18
N ARG A 42 -24.74 4.41 -8.95
CA ARG A 42 -26.12 3.90 -9.15
C ARG A 42 -27.12 4.61 -8.26
N MET A 43 -26.71 4.86 -7.01
CA MET A 43 -27.50 5.64 -6.05
C MET A 43 -27.81 7.05 -6.60
N LEU A 44 -26.80 7.76 -7.07
CA LEU A 44 -26.99 9.08 -7.67
C LEU A 44 -27.94 9.05 -8.90
N GLU A 45 -27.81 8.04 -9.76
CA GLU A 45 -28.65 7.85 -10.95
C GLU A 45 -30.12 7.53 -10.62
N GLU A 46 -30.39 6.88 -9.48
CA GLU A 46 -31.75 6.58 -8.99
C GLU A 46 -32.47 7.84 -8.45
N GLY A 47 -31.73 8.90 -8.11
CA GLY A 47 -32.27 10.17 -7.59
C GLY A 47 -32.81 10.07 -6.15
N GLY A 48 -33.07 11.23 -5.53
CA GLY A 48 -33.51 11.27 -4.13
C GLY A 48 -33.91 12.65 -3.61
N ASP A 49 -34.16 12.73 -2.30
CA ASP A 49 -34.41 13.97 -1.57
C ASP A 49 -33.09 14.64 -1.14
N LEU A 50 -33.18 15.82 -0.51
CA LEU A 50 -31.99 16.55 -0.06
C LEU A 50 -31.11 15.72 0.89
N ASP A 51 -31.72 14.99 1.81
CA ASP A 51 -31.03 14.14 2.78
C ASP A 51 -30.24 13.03 2.08
N TYR A 52 -30.79 12.48 1.00
CA TYR A 52 -30.11 11.51 0.15
C TYR A 52 -28.83 12.07 -0.47
N TYR A 53 -28.89 13.27 -1.06
CA TYR A 53 -27.72 13.90 -1.67
C TYR A 53 -26.65 14.30 -0.64
N VAL A 54 -27.06 14.71 0.56
CA VAL A 54 -26.13 14.98 1.66
C VAL A 54 -25.38 13.70 2.06
N LEU A 55 -26.08 12.58 2.16
CA LEU A 55 -25.50 11.29 2.49
C LEU A 55 -24.56 10.76 1.38
N ASP A 56 -24.91 10.98 0.13
CA ASP A 56 -24.06 10.68 -1.03
C ASP A 56 -22.75 11.46 -0.98
N ALA A 57 -22.82 12.78 -0.73
CA ALA A 57 -21.65 13.64 -0.59
C ALA A 57 -20.75 13.22 0.58
N GLU A 58 -21.34 12.89 1.73
CA GLU A 58 -20.59 12.37 2.88
C GLU A 58 -19.90 11.05 2.55
N THR A 59 -20.57 10.16 1.82
CA THR A 59 -19.98 8.89 1.39
C THR A 59 -18.79 9.11 0.46
N MET A 60 -18.92 10.03 -0.49
CA MET A 60 -17.83 10.39 -1.40
C MET A 60 -16.61 10.89 -0.65
N TYR A 61 -16.81 11.76 0.34
CA TYR A 61 -15.74 12.26 1.21
C TYR A 61 -15.03 11.12 1.97
N ARG A 62 -15.80 10.15 2.51
CA ARG A 62 -15.23 8.98 3.20
C ARG A 62 -14.41 8.10 2.25
N ILE A 63 -14.89 7.88 1.02
CA ILE A 63 -14.13 7.14 0.00
C ILE A 63 -12.82 7.86 -0.34
N ALA A 64 -12.85 9.19 -0.51
CA ALA A 64 -11.65 9.98 -0.76
C ALA A 64 -10.61 9.84 0.37
N THR A 65 -11.08 9.85 1.63
CA THR A 65 -10.23 9.63 2.80
C THR A 65 -9.58 8.23 2.79
N LEU A 66 -10.33 7.19 2.42
CA LEU A 66 -9.79 5.84 2.27
C LEU A 66 -8.69 5.75 1.19
N ILE A 67 -8.88 6.43 0.05
CA ILE A 67 -7.87 6.50 -1.01
C ILE A 67 -6.59 7.19 -0.51
N ALA A 68 -6.73 8.29 0.24
CA ALA A 68 -5.59 8.97 0.85
C ALA A 68 -4.82 8.04 1.82
N LEU A 69 -5.53 7.22 2.59
CA LEU A 69 -4.93 6.21 3.48
C LEU A 69 -4.19 5.12 2.70
N GLN A 70 -4.78 4.60 1.62
CA GLN A 70 -4.13 3.64 0.73
C GLN A 70 -2.83 4.20 0.14
N HIS A 71 -2.85 5.47 -0.28
CA HIS A 71 -1.67 6.17 -0.80
C HIS A 71 -0.56 6.29 0.26
N ARG A 72 -0.91 6.74 1.47
CA ARG A 72 0.05 6.87 2.58
C ARG A 72 0.67 5.52 2.92
N TRP A 73 -0.13 4.47 3.03
CA TRP A 73 0.36 3.12 3.34
C TRP A 73 1.34 2.61 2.27
N LEU A 74 1.04 2.84 0.98
CA LEU A 74 1.96 2.49 -0.11
C LEU A 74 3.28 3.26 -0.01
N ARG A 75 3.22 4.54 0.30
CA ARG A 75 4.41 5.40 0.47
C ARG A 75 5.30 4.90 1.62
N GLU A 76 4.71 4.57 2.77
CA GLU A 76 5.46 4.05 3.92
C GLU A 76 6.13 2.71 3.60
N LYS A 77 5.43 1.79 2.91
CA LYS A 77 6.03 0.52 2.47
C LYS A 77 7.13 0.70 1.42
N ALA A 78 6.94 1.61 0.47
CA ALA A 78 7.95 1.92 -0.54
C ALA A 78 9.21 2.55 0.08
N GLN A 79 9.04 3.45 1.05
CA GLN A 79 10.14 4.06 1.80
C GLN A 79 10.92 3.02 2.61
N ALA A 80 10.25 2.04 3.22
CA ALA A 80 10.92 0.96 3.94
C ALA A 80 11.76 0.05 3.02
N LEU A 81 11.40 -0.04 1.73
CA LEU A 81 12.15 -0.77 0.72
C LEU A 81 13.25 0.07 0.07
N PHE A 82 13.25 1.39 0.31
CA PHE A 82 14.24 2.28 -0.24
C PHE A 82 15.52 2.20 0.60
N VAL A 83 16.47 1.41 0.11
CA VAL A 83 17.83 1.41 0.64
C VAL A 83 18.55 2.62 0.04
N ASP A 84 18.69 3.69 0.81
CA ASP A 84 19.45 4.86 0.38
C ASP A 84 20.98 4.60 0.46
N ALA A 85 21.75 5.35 -0.33
CA ALA A 85 23.20 5.18 -0.42
C ALA A 85 23.90 5.43 0.93
N GLN A 86 23.37 6.31 1.78
CA GLN A 86 23.92 6.68 3.08
C GLN A 86 23.73 5.54 4.11
N MET A 87 22.60 4.82 4.03
CA MET A 87 22.31 3.62 4.82
C MET A 87 23.22 2.45 4.41
N ILE A 88 23.55 2.31 3.12
CA ILE A 88 24.53 1.33 2.66
C ILE A 88 25.93 1.71 3.18
N GLU A 89 26.32 2.97 3.02
CA GLU A 89 27.63 3.47 3.44
C GLU A 89 27.88 3.24 4.94
N THR A 90 26.92 3.61 5.79
CA THR A 90 27.00 3.36 7.24
C THR A 90 27.12 1.88 7.58
N ARG A 91 26.41 0.99 6.86
CA ARG A 91 26.55 -0.46 7.06
C ARG A 91 27.89 -1.01 6.58
N ILE A 92 28.47 -0.46 5.51
CA ILE A 92 29.80 -0.85 5.03
C ILE A 92 30.88 -0.41 6.03
N ILE A 93 30.80 0.82 6.53
CA ILE A 93 31.75 1.36 7.52
C ILE A 93 31.69 0.57 8.83
N ALA A 94 30.50 0.19 9.29
CA ALA A 94 30.32 -0.56 10.53
C ALA A 94 30.64 -2.07 10.39
N ALA A 95 30.80 -2.60 9.17
CA ALA A 95 31.05 -4.02 8.95
C ALA A 95 32.52 -4.39 9.11
N ASP A 96 32.79 -5.58 9.67
CA ASP A 96 34.13 -6.13 9.69
C ASP A 96 34.58 -6.60 8.30
N LYS A 97 35.90 -6.65 8.08
CA LYS A 97 36.51 -7.05 6.79
C LYS A 97 35.97 -8.38 6.26
N LYS A 98 35.72 -9.38 7.11
CA LYS A 98 35.24 -10.71 6.65
C LYS A 98 33.80 -10.62 6.17
N SER A 99 32.97 -9.80 6.80
CA SER A 99 31.58 -9.59 6.39
C SER A 99 31.48 -8.86 5.05
N ILE A 100 32.34 -7.87 4.81
CA ILE A 100 32.41 -7.17 3.52
C ILE A 100 32.83 -8.13 2.40
N VAL A 101 33.90 -8.91 2.60
CA VAL A 101 34.37 -9.90 1.61
C VAL A 101 33.30 -10.95 1.31
N ARG A 102 32.58 -11.45 2.32
CA ARG A 102 31.47 -12.40 2.11
C ARG A 102 30.32 -11.79 1.31
N ALA A 103 29.94 -10.54 1.58
CA ALA A 103 28.89 -9.85 0.84
C ALA A 103 29.30 -9.64 -0.63
N PHE A 104 30.55 -9.22 -0.85
CA PHE A 104 31.12 -9.06 -2.19
C PHE A 104 31.10 -10.37 -2.97
N LEU A 105 31.58 -11.47 -2.41
CA LEU A 105 31.58 -12.78 -3.08
C LEU A 105 30.16 -13.28 -3.42
N LYS A 106 29.15 -12.96 -2.60
CA LYS A 106 27.74 -13.28 -2.91
C LYS A 106 27.15 -12.45 -4.03
N ALA A 107 27.57 -11.19 -4.14
CA ALA A 107 27.09 -10.26 -5.17
C ALA A 107 27.90 -10.35 -6.48
N TRP A 108 29.10 -10.94 -6.43
CA TRP A 108 30.01 -11.06 -7.56
C TRP A 108 29.41 -11.90 -8.68
N ARG A 109 29.04 -11.25 -9.78
CA ARG A 109 28.60 -11.88 -11.04
C ARG A 109 29.65 -11.58 -12.12
N PRO A 110 30.74 -12.36 -12.19
CA PRO A 110 31.80 -12.09 -13.15
C PRO A 110 31.28 -12.30 -14.58
N ILE A 111 31.56 -11.35 -15.47
CA ILE A 111 31.21 -11.42 -16.90
C ILE A 111 32.28 -12.23 -17.67
N ILE A 112 32.85 -13.27 -17.04
CA ILE A 112 33.92 -14.05 -17.66
C ILE A 112 33.27 -15.19 -18.44
N SER A 113 33.49 -15.21 -19.76
CA SER A 113 33.24 -16.40 -20.58
C SER A 113 34.17 -17.54 -20.13
N LEU A 114 33.60 -18.68 -19.77
CA LEU A 114 34.29 -19.90 -19.32
C LEU A 114 34.98 -20.66 -20.47
N GLU A 115 35.53 -19.96 -21.47
CA GLU A 115 36.04 -20.59 -22.70
C GLU A 115 37.46 -21.16 -22.60
N GLN A 116 38.22 -20.91 -21.53
CA GLN A 116 39.62 -21.37 -21.42
C GLN A 116 39.97 -22.07 -20.11
N MET A 117 39.07 -22.90 -19.57
CA MET A 117 39.49 -23.96 -18.65
C MET A 117 39.76 -25.25 -19.42
N THR A 118 40.82 -25.29 -20.24
CA THR A 118 41.36 -26.58 -20.70
C THR A 118 42.15 -27.22 -19.56
N MET A 119 41.60 -28.30 -18.99
CA MET A 119 42.38 -29.19 -18.13
C MET A 119 43.47 -29.85 -18.98
N HIS A 120 44.73 -29.50 -18.76
CA HIS A 120 45.85 -30.33 -19.22
C HIS A 120 46.00 -31.48 -18.22
N ARG A 121 45.77 -32.68 -18.73
CA ARG A 121 45.84 -33.95 -18.01
C ARG A 121 47.25 -34.51 -18.05
#